data_AF-A0AAD6JG96-F1
#
_entry.id   AF-A0AAD6JG96-F1
#
_cell.length_a   1.000
_cell.length_b   1.000
_cell.length_c   1.000
_cell.angle_alpha   90.00
_cell.angle_beta   90.00
_cell.angle_gamma   90.00
#
_symmetry.space_group_name_H-M   'P 1'
#
loop_
_entity.id
_entity.type
_entity.pdbx_description
1 polymer ?
#
loop_
_entity_poly.entity_id
_entity_poly.type
_entity_poly.pdbx_seq_one_letter_code
_entity_poly.pdbx_strand_id
1 'polypeptide(L)'
;MEIRMDFLNWLDHETSMKILGCLQDPPDLVRVSSVSRSWRHFVIANGLCKQLCLRMFPHFRRVYCVIEPTCGIEKALEVGRSKFVEWETLKREHRAYAFLAQGCLLFPFKECILDAISASSTDDYPVESIRNTLLQGDRSEGRPSYWSSKGQHDTAVPETLVYKLAADICVITEINIQPFQAYFQRDSPIYSAISVRFCMGHPKCPMGDPLGEPLDDTADDKFIWTYSSPEFPMAQVGILQIELLGRVQRQEADGLFYICVAHVQVKGRPMSPAFGAEMLGPSGKFVLKGLSWDPTSFLPDDDDNTYHGEHVHGGVDLEQMANM
;
A
#
# COMPACT_ATOMS: atom_id res chain seq x y z
N MET A 1 48.50 15.18 19.64
CA MET A 1 47.23 14.41 19.59
C MET A 1 46.24 15.28 18.85
N GLU A 2 45.86 14.94 17.62
CA GLU A 2 44.94 15.78 16.85
C GLU A 2 43.51 15.64 17.40
N ILE A 3 42.89 16.76 17.76
CA ILE A 3 41.45 16.80 17.99
C ILE A 3 40.80 16.80 16.62
N ARG A 4 40.38 15.61 16.14
CA ARG A 4 39.60 15.48 14.90
C ARG A 4 38.21 16.08 15.11
N MET A 5 38.11 17.40 14.93
CA MET A 5 36.86 18.13 14.97
C MET A 5 35.99 17.74 13.79
N ASP A 6 34.77 17.31 14.11
CA ASP A 6 33.77 16.94 13.11
C ASP A 6 33.38 18.13 12.22
N PHE A 7 33.09 17.90 10.95
CA PHE A 7 32.76 18.95 9.97
C PHE A 7 31.60 19.84 10.42
N LEU A 8 30.57 19.27 11.06
CA LEU A 8 29.45 20.03 11.61
C LEU A 8 29.84 20.99 12.76
N ASN A 9 31.03 20.82 13.37
CA ASN A 9 31.54 21.75 14.38
C ASN A 9 32.25 22.99 13.75
N TRP A 10 32.45 23.00 12.43
CA TRP A 10 33.00 24.13 11.68
C TRP A 10 31.91 25.01 11.03
N LEU A 11 30.66 24.57 11.09
CA LEU A 11 29.50 25.25 10.55
C LEU A 11 28.58 25.71 11.67
N ASP A 12 27.85 26.80 11.44
CA ASP A 12 26.71 27.13 12.27
C ASP A 12 25.52 26.17 12.03
N HIS A 13 24.55 26.22 12.93
CA HIS A 13 23.37 25.36 12.88
C HIS A 13 22.48 25.61 11.65
N GLU A 14 22.33 26.86 11.20
CA GLU A 14 21.47 27.22 10.08
C GLU A 14 22.09 26.79 8.74
N THR A 15 23.39 26.99 8.56
CA THR A 15 24.15 26.48 7.40
C THR A 15 24.14 24.95 7.36
N SER A 16 24.31 24.28 8.51
CA SER A 16 24.18 22.83 8.62
C SER A 16 22.78 22.34 8.24
N MET A 17 21.72 23.01 8.73
CA MET A 17 20.33 22.71 8.37
C MET A 17 20.06 22.92 6.87
N LYS A 18 20.59 23.98 6.26
CA LYS A 18 20.46 24.26 4.82
C LYS A 18 21.11 23.16 3.98
N ILE A 19 22.37 22.83 4.26
CA ILE A 19 23.13 21.80 3.52
C ILE A 19 22.42 20.44 3.60
N LEU A 20 21.96 20.04 4.79
CA LEU A 20 21.26 18.76 4.96
C LEU A 20 19.82 18.80 4.40
N GLY A 21 19.15 19.94 4.42
CA GLY A 21 17.81 20.13 3.84
C GLY A 21 17.77 20.08 2.31
N CYS A 22 18.92 20.25 1.65
CA CYS A 22 19.11 20.02 0.22
C CYS A 22 19.02 18.53 -0.17
N LEU A 23 19.21 17.60 0.76
CA LEU A 23 19.10 16.16 0.47
C LEU A 23 17.63 15.79 0.22
N GLN A 24 17.36 15.18 -0.95
CA GLN A 24 16.02 14.78 -1.39
C GLN A 24 15.81 13.26 -1.36
N ASP A 25 16.88 12.47 -1.41
CA ASP A 25 16.83 11.01 -1.38
C ASP A 25 16.85 10.50 0.09
N PRO A 26 15.86 9.73 0.58
CA PRO A 26 15.85 9.28 1.97
C PRO A 26 17.10 8.47 2.41
N PRO A 27 17.65 7.57 1.57
CA PRO A 27 18.96 6.95 1.81
C PRO A 27 20.12 7.93 2.04
N ASP A 28 20.15 9.14 1.47
CA ASP A 28 21.23 10.10 1.74
C ASP A 28 21.26 10.55 3.20
N LEU A 29 20.11 10.81 3.82
CA LEU A 29 20.06 11.16 5.25
C LEU A 29 20.53 9.99 6.14
N VAL A 30 20.36 8.74 5.69
CA VAL A 30 20.86 7.54 6.39
C VAL A 30 22.37 7.35 6.18
N ARG A 31 22.87 7.56 4.95
CA ARG A 31 24.31 7.61 4.63
C ARG A 31 25.02 8.67 5.47
N VAL A 32 24.49 9.89 5.50
CA VAL A 32 24.98 11.01 6.33
C VAL A 32 24.93 10.69 7.83
N SER A 33 23.85 10.06 8.30
CA SER A 33 23.73 9.57 9.69
C SER A 33 24.73 8.45 10.03
N SER A 34 25.56 8.01 9.09
CA SER A 34 26.62 7.01 9.29
C SER A 34 28.03 7.59 9.27
N VAL A 35 28.21 8.87 8.90
CA VAL A 35 29.51 9.57 8.89
C VAL A 35 30.12 9.68 10.29
N SER A 36 29.31 10.05 11.30
CA SER A 36 29.77 10.12 12.69
C SER A 36 28.61 10.08 13.69
N ARG A 37 28.95 10.06 15.00
CA ARG A 37 27.99 10.25 16.10
C ARG A 37 27.37 11.65 16.10
N SER A 38 28.11 12.70 15.73
CA SER A 38 27.65 14.09 15.70
C SER A 38 26.67 14.34 14.55
N TRP A 39 26.97 13.84 13.34
CA TRP A 39 26.01 13.91 12.22
C TRP A 39 24.74 13.12 12.52
N ARG A 40 24.87 11.90 13.06
CA ARG A 40 23.71 11.12 13.53
C ARG A 40 22.89 11.87 14.57
N HIS A 41 23.54 12.53 15.53
CA HIS A 41 22.85 13.33 16.54
C HIS A 41 22.12 14.51 15.90
N PHE A 42 22.75 15.24 14.99
CA PHE A 42 22.17 16.39 14.29
C PHE A 42 20.95 15.99 13.43
N VAL A 43 21.04 14.90 12.66
CA VAL A 43 19.95 14.42 11.81
C VAL A 43 18.74 13.96 12.65
N ILE A 44 18.98 13.30 13.79
CA ILE A 44 17.92 12.87 14.72
C ILE A 44 17.31 14.06 15.46
N ALA A 45 18.12 14.93 16.06
CA ALA A 45 17.65 16.06 16.87
C ALA A 45 16.80 17.05 16.07
N ASN A 46 17.11 17.26 14.79
CA ASN A 46 16.34 18.10 13.88
C ASN A 46 15.23 17.33 13.12
N GLY A 47 15.10 16.02 13.34
CA GLY A 47 14.06 15.18 12.74
C GLY A 47 14.08 15.13 11.21
N LEU A 48 15.24 15.28 10.56
CA LEU A 48 15.31 15.55 9.11
C LEU A 48 14.66 14.45 8.25
N CYS A 49 14.77 13.18 8.64
CA CYS A 49 14.11 12.08 7.93
C CYS A 49 12.57 12.19 7.99
N LYS A 50 12.03 12.67 9.12
CA LYS A 50 10.59 12.97 9.27
C LYS A 50 10.21 14.19 8.42
N GLN A 51 11.01 15.25 8.41
CA GLN A 51 10.76 16.42 7.55
C GLN A 51 10.74 16.03 6.05
N LEU A 52 11.71 15.22 5.58
CA LEU A 52 11.76 14.72 4.22
C LEU A 52 10.56 13.82 3.89
N CYS A 53 10.26 12.84 4.74
CA CYS A 53 9.11 11.96 4.55
C CYS A 53 7.78 12.74 4.48
N LEU A 54 7.56 13.73 5.36
CA LEU A 54 6.37 14.59 5.36
C LEU A 54 6.36 15.68 4.26
N ARG A 55 7.44 15.82 3.50
CA ARG A 55 7.55 16.62 2.26
C ARG A 55 7.20 15.76 1.04
N MET A 56 7.71 14.53 0.97
CA MET A 56 7.44 13.59 -0.14
C MET A 56 6.04 12.96 -0.06
N PHE A 57 5.56 12.67 1.15
CA PHE A 57 4.31 11.95 1.41
C PHE A 57 3.46 12.69 2.46
N PRO A 58 2.76 13.78 2.08
CA PRO A 58 2.05 14.65 3.04
C PRO A 58 0.97 13.95 3.87
N HIS A 59 0.44 12.81 3.40
CA HIS A 59 -0.60 12.03 4.09
C HIS A 59 -0.14 11.53 5.46
N PHE A 60 1.16 11.26 5.65
CA PHE A 60 1.72 10.87 6.95
C PHE A 60 1.72 11.99 8.00
N ARG A 61 1.30 13.22 7.66
CA ARG A 61 1.00 14.27 8.67
C ARG A 61 -0.17 13.89 9.60
N ARG A 62 -0.91 12.83 9.25
CA ARG A 62 -1.96 12.22 10.08
C ARG A 62 -1.43 11.18 11.07
N VAL A 63 -0.15 10.80 11.00
CA VAL A 63 0.50 9.99 12.04
C VAL A 63 0.54 10.79 13.34
N TYR A 64 -0.14 10.30 14.36
CA TYR A 64 -0.19 10.91 15.69
C TYR A 64 1.06 10.58 16.51
N CYS A 65 1.46 9.31 16.52
CA CYS A 65 2.71 8.84 17.12
C CYS A 65 3.20 7.57 16.42
N VAL A 66 4.44 7.18 16.73
CA VAL A 66 5.07 5.94 16.26
C VAL A 66 5.26 4.98 17.43
N ILE A 67 4.90 3.71 17.25
CA ILE A 67 5.23 2.62 18.16
C ILE A 67 6.14 1.57 17.49
N GLU A 68 6.97 0.93 18.29
CA GLU A 68 7.82 -0.23 17.94
C GLU A 68 7.25 -1.45 18.69
N PRO A 69 7.54 -2.72 18.29
CA PRO A 69 6.97 -3.91 18.95
C PRO A 69 7.35 -4.02 20.43
N THR A 70 8.48 -3.40 20.81
CA THR A 70 9.01 -3.32 22.17
C THR A 70 8.39 -2.20 23.02
N CYS A 71 7.53 -1.35 22.45
CA CYS A 71 7.01 -0.15 23.08
C CYS A 71 5.48 -0.03 22.93
N GLY A 72 4.75 -0.45 23.96
CA GLY A 72 3.30 -0.23 24.06
C GLY A 72 2.90 1.25 24.01
N ILE A 73 1.64 1.49 23.63
CA ILE A 73 1.08 2.83 23.34
C ILE A 73 1.25 3.81 24.52
N GLU A 74 1.10 3.35 25.76
CA GLU A 74 1.28 4.18 26.97
C GLU A 74 2.66 4.86 27.01
N LYS A 75 3.74 4.12 26.74
CA LYS A 75 5.11 4.65 26.70
C LYS A 75 5.37 5.56 25.49
N ALA A 76 4.52 5.51 24.46
CA ALA A 76 4.50 6.45 23.35
C ALA A 76 3.57 7.66 23.59
N LEU A 77 2.85 7.69 24.72
CA LEU A 77 2.06 8.84 25.20
C LEU A 77 2.77 9.61 26.33
N GLU A 78 3.80 9.04 26.98
CA GLU A 78 4.63 9.74 27.99
C GLU A 78 5.61 10.79 27.43
N VAL A 79 5.51 11.11 26.14
CA VAL A 79 6.38 12.06 25.43
C VAL A 79 6.41 13.42 26.14
N GLY A 80 7.61 13.97 26.33
CA GLY A 80 7.83 15.27 26.97
C GLY A 80 8.00 15.24 28.51
N ARG A 81 7.83 14.09 29.18
CA ARG A 81 8.06 13.99 30.65
C ARG A 81 9.53 14.09 31.07
N SER A 82 10.48 13.80 30.18
CA SER A 82 11.91 14.03 30.41
C SER A 82 12.72 14.09 29.12
N LYS A 83 13.91 14.72 29.17
CA LYS A 83 14.87 14.80 28.05
C LYS A 83 15.33 13.43 27.52
N PHE A 84 15.30 12.40 28.37
CA PHE A 84 15.64 11.04 27.95
C PHE A 84 14.52 10.42 27.08
N VAL A 85 13.26 10.54 27.53
CA VAL A 85 12.08 10.06 26.79
C VAL A 85 11.93 10.79 25.45
N GLU A 86 12.17 12.10 25.44
CA GLU A 86 12.21 12.93 24.24
C GLU A 86 13.25 12.43 23.23
N TRP A 87 14.48 12.15 23.68
CA TRP A 87 15.56 11.64 22.83
C TRP A 87 15.29 10.23 22.25
N GLU A 88 14.73 9.31 23.03
CA GLU A 88 14.33 7.99 22.51
C GLU A 88 13.13 8.08 21.55
N THR A 89 12.23 9.06 21.74
CA THR A 89 11.16 9.36 20.78
C THR A 89 11.72 9.85 19.45
N LEU A 90 12.66 10.81 19.47
CA LEU A 90 13.31 11.33 18.25
C LEU A 90 14.07 10.23 17.50
N LYS A 91 14.76 9.31 18.20
CA LYS A 91 15.39 8.13 17.59
C LYS A 91 14.38 7.22 16.90
N ARG A 92 13.25 6.92 17.55
CA ARG A 92 12.17 6.08 16.97
C ARG A 92 11.61 6.72 15.71
N GLU A 93 11.27 8.01 15.79
CA GLU A 93 10.76 8.74 14.63
C GLU A 93 11.79 8.80 13.50
N HIS A 94 13.06 9.10 13.78
CA HIS A 94 14.12 9.11 12.76
C HIS A 94 14.19 7.78 11.99
N ARG A 95 14.24 6.65 12.71
CA ARG A 95 14.28 5.31 12.09
C ARG A 95 13.00 5.02 11.31
N ALA A 96 11.84 5.22 11.92
CA ALA A 96 10.55 4.92 11.32
C ALA A 96 10.29 5.74 10.06
N TYR A 97 10.48 7.06 10.10
CA TYR A 97 10.25 7.92 8.93
C TYR A 97 11.32 7.74 7.84
N ALA A 98 12.57 7.38 8.19
CA ALA A 98 13.57 6.99 7.20
C ALA A 98 13.16 5.70 6.47
N PHE A 99 12.81 4.65 7.21
CA PHE A 99 12.42 3.37 6.62
C PHE A 99 11.06 3.43 5.91
N LEU A 100 10.12 4.24 6.39
CA LEU A 100 8.83 4.51 5.72
C LEU A 100 9.05 5.23 4.38
N ALA A 101 9.85 6.30 4.35
CA ALA A 101 10.17 7.01 3.10
C ALA A 101 10.92 6.11 2.11
N GLN A 102 11.83 5.26 2.59
CA GLN A 102 12.52 4.26 1.78
C GLN A 102 11.53 3.21 1.23
N GLY A 103 10.64 2.67 2.07
CA GLY A 103 9.67 1.65 1.66
C GLY A 103 8.67 2.16 0.62
N CYS A 104 8.19 3.40 0.78
CA CYS A 104 7.33 4.08 -0.19
C CYS A 104 7.96 4.24 -1.60
N LEU A 105 9.30 4.13 -1.71
CA LEU A 105 10.03 4.19 -2.97
C LEU A 105 10.52 2.82 -3.46
N LEU A 106 10.94 1.93 -2.55
CA LEU A 106 11.74 0.74 -2.87
C LEU A 106 11.10 -0.61 -2.52
N PHE A 107 10.04 -0.68 -1.69
CA PHE A 107 9.40 -1.98 -1.41
C PHE A 107 8.83 -2.62 -2.69
N PRO A 108 8.75 -3.97 -2.78
CA PRO A 108 8.34 -4.66 -4.00
C PRO A 108 7.04 -4.11 -4.61
N PHE A 109 7.10 -3.82 -5.91
CA PHE A 109 5.94 -3.35 -6.67
C PHE A 109 5.10 -4.54 -7.10
N LYS A 110 3.89 -4.67 -6.54
CA LYS A 110 3.03 -5.84 -6.72
C LYS A 110 1.55 -5.47 -6.59
N GLU A 111 0.69 -6.46 -6.82
CA GLU A 111 -0.74 -6.35 -6.57
C GLU A 111 -1.02 -6.00 -5.10
N CYS A 112 -2.00 -5.12 -4.89
CA CYS A 112 -2.37 -4.57 -3.59
C CYS A 112 -3.81 -4.91 -3.19
N ILE A 113 -4.67 -5.42 -4.08
CA ILE A 113 -5.90 -6.10 -3.66
C ILE A 113 -5.54 -7.44 -3.00
N LEU A 114 -6.21 -7.74 -1.89
CA LEU A 114 -6.15 -9.01 -1.18
C LEU A 114 -7.44 -9.82 -1.37
N ASP A 115 -8.59 -9.16 -1.39
CA ASP A 115 -9.92 -9.79 -1.48
C ASP A 115 -10.98 -8.78 -1.94
N ALA A 116 -12.11 -9.27 -2.46
CA ALA A 116 -13.28 -8.47 -2.80
C ALA A 116 -14.30 -8.50 -1.65
N ILE A 117 -14.69 -7.33 -1.14
CA ILE A 117 -15.56 -7.20 0.04
C ILE A 117 -17.04 -7.20 -0.35
N SER A 118 -17.44 -6.32 -1.27
CA SER A 118 -18.83 -6.18 -1.71
C SER A 118 -18.94 -5.35 -2.98
N ALA A 119 -20.03 -5.55 -3.72
CA ALA A 119 -20.54 -4.60 -4.71
C ALA A 119 -21.80 -3.91 -4.15
N SER A 120 -22.22 -2.79 -4.74
CA SER A 120 -23.53 -2.18 -4.46
C SER A 120 -24.71 -3.00 -5.00
N SER A 121 -24.45 -3.85 -6.00
CA SER A 121 -25.41 -4.78 -6.56
C SER A 121 -24.71 -5.94 -7.30
N THR A 122 -25.45 -7.00 -7.62
CA THR A 122 -25.04 -8.06 -8.58
C THR A 122 -26.29 -8.64 -9.24
N ASP A 123 -26.30 -8.85 -10.56
CA ASP A 123 -27.50 -9.33 -11.26
C ASP A 123 -27.72 -10.84 -11.04
N ASP A 124 -26.85 -11.71 -11.57
CA ASP A 124 -26.85 -13.16 -11.30
C ASP A 124 -25.79 -13.53 -10.26
N TYR A 125 -26.11 -13.39 -8.95
CA TYR A 125 -25.23 -13.86 -7.88
C TYR A 125 -25.42 -15.37 -7.63
N PRO A 126 -24.34 -16.19 -7.55
CA PRO A 126 -22.92 -15.80 -7.47
C PRO A 126 -22.17 -15.83 -8.81
N VAL A 127 -22.83 -16.12 -9.93
CA VAL A 127 -22.20 -16.34 -11.26
C VAL A 127 -21.42 -15.10 -11.71
N GLU A 128 -22.01 -13.92 -11.54
CA GLU A 128 -21.48 -12.61 -11.94
C GLU A 128 -20.96 -11.82 -10.72
N SER A 129 -20.39 -12.52 -9.73
CA SER A 129 -19.90 -11.93 -8.49
C SER A 129 -18.66 -11.05 -8.68
N ILE A 130 -18.51 -10.02 -7.83
CA ILE A 130 -17.30 -9.18 -7.70
C ILE A 130 -16.00 -10.00 -7.59
N ARG A 131 -16.04 -11.23 -7.04
CA ARG A 131 -14.88 -12.13 -6.95
C ARG A 131 -14.25 -12.48 -8.30
N ASN A 132 -15.04 -12.49 -9.39
CA ASN A 132 -14.51 -12.69 -10.74
C ASN A 132 -13.49 -11.61 -11.14
N THR A 133 -13.68 -10.37 -10.67
CA THR A 133 -12.81 -9.23 -11.01
C THR A 133 -11.38 -9.34 -10.48
N LEU A 134 -11.11 -10.30 -9.59
CA LEU A 134 -9.78 -10.59 -9.04
C LEU A 134 -8.93 -11.47 -9.98
N LEU A 135 -9.54 -12.12 -10.97
CA LEU A 135 -8.84 -12.99 -11.92
C LEU A 135 -8.43 -12.20 -13.16
N GLN A 136 -7.20 -12.44 -13.65
CA GLN A 136 -6.71 -11.75 -14.84
C GLN A 136 -7.30 -12.35 -16.12
N GLY A 137 -8.39 -11.77 -16.60
CA GLY A 137 -9.02 -12.11 -17.87
C GLY A 137 -10.55 -11.96 -17.82
N ASP A 138 -11.20 -12.11 -18.96
CA ASP A 138 -12.67 -12.10 -19.10
C ASP A 138 -13.27 -13.52 -19.09
N ARG A 139 -12.45 -14.54 -18.79
CA ARG A 139 -12.76 -15.96 -18.94
C ARG A 139 -12.18 -16.82 -17.83
N SER A 140 -12.99 -17.71 -17.27
CA SER A 140 -12.58 -18.74 -16.31
C SER A 140 -13.21 -20.08 -16.70
N GLU A 141 -12.43 -21.16 -16.73
CA GLU A 141 -12.86 -22.51 -17.16
C GLU A 141 -13.63 -22.55 -18.51
N GLY A 142 -13.31 -21.62 -19.42
CA GLY A 142 -13.99 -21.48 -20.72
C GLY A 142 -15.35 -20.78 -20.67
N ARG A 143 -15.83 -20.41 -19.48
CA ARG A 143 -17.00 -19.54 -19.26
C ARG A 143 -16.57 -18.07 -19.20
N PRO A 144 -17.49 -17.11 -19.43
CA PRO A 144 -17.24 -15.72 -19.06
C PRO A 144 -16.92 -15.58 -17.56
N SER A 145 -16.07 -14.61 -17.22
CA SER A 145 -15.78 -14.22 -15.84
C SER A 145 -15.76 -12.69 -15.77
N TYR A 146 -16.74 -12.14 -15.06
CA TYR A 146 -16.93 -10.71 -14.84
C TYR A 146 -17.87 -10.48 -13.66
N TRP A 147 -17.91 -9.24 -13.15
CA TRP A 147 -19.00 -8.75 -12.32
C TRP A 147 -20.03 -7.97 -13.14
N SER A 148 -21.31 -8.06 -12.78
CA SER A 148 -22.41 -7.27 -13.35
C SER A 148 -23.12 -6.42 -12.28
N SER A 149 -23.53 -5.21 -12.64
CA SER A 149 -24.53 -4.44 -11.88
C SER A 149 -25.94 -5.02 -12.06
N LYS A 150 -26.84 -4.85 -11.09
CA LYS A 150 -28.28 -4.94 -11.38
C LYS A 150 -28.70 -3.88 -12.42
N GLY A 151 -29.61 -4.23 -13.32
CA GLY A 151 -30.10 -3.31 -14.37
C GLY A 151 -30.78 -2.05 -13.82
N GLN A 152 -30.61 -0.91 -14.49
CA GLN A 152 -31.25 0.37 -14.12
C GLN A 152 -31.90 1.09 -15.31
N HIS A 153 -32.98 1.84 -15.04
CA HIS A 153 -33.59 2.73 -16.04
C HIS A 153 -32.84 4.07 -16.19
N ASP A 154 -32.32 4.61 -15.09
CA ASP A 154 -31.57 5.86 -15.07
C ASP A 154 -30.06 5.60 -15.20
N THR A 155 -29.46 6.14 -16.25
CA THR A 155 -28.03 6.05 -16.53
C THR A 155 -27.16 6.77 -15.49
N ALA A 156 -27.72 7.69 -14.70
CA ALA A 156 -26.98 8.42 -13.66
C ALA A 156 -26.78 7.61 -12.37
N VAL A 157 -27.49 6.49 -12.18
CA VAL A 157 -27.37 5.65 -10.97
C VAL A 157 -26.01 4.92 -10.96
N PRO A 158 -25.11 5.26 -10.02
CA PRO A 158 -23.76 4.71 -9.97
C PRO A 158 -23.74 3.29 -9.40
N GLU A 159 -22.59 2.64 -9.50
CA GLU A 159 -22.28 1.40 -8.78
C GLU A 159 -20.95 1.54 -8.04
N THR A 160 -20.72 0.71 -7.03
CA THR A 160 -19.51 0.72 -6.21
C THR A 160 -18.97 -0.69 -6.03
N LEU A 161 -17.67 -0.88 -6.28
CA LEU A 161 -16.94 -2.12 -6.02
C LEU A 161 -15.93 -1.89 -4.90
N VAL A 162 -15.99 -2.66 -3.82
CA VAL A 162 -15.18 -2.48 -2.61
C VAL A 162 -14.20 -3.64 -2.42
N TYR A 163 -12.91 -3.31 -2.24
CA TYR A 163 -11.79 -4.25 -2.18
C TYR A 163 -10.95 -4.04 -0.91
N LYS A 164 -10.54 -5.15 -0.31
CA LYS A 164 -9.59 -5.18 0.82
C LYS A 164 -8.18 -5.05 0.27
N LEU A 165 -7.36 -4.16 0.85
CA LEU A 165 -5.95 -4.05 0.48
C LEU A 165 -5.08 -5.04 1.27
N ALA A 166 -3.93 -5.40 0.70
CA ALA A 166 -2.95 -6.33 1.25
C ALA A 166 -2.15 -5.79 2.46
N ALA A 167 -2.32 -4.52 2.82
CA ALA A 167 -1.75 -3.89 4.00
C ALA A 167 -2.59 -2.68 4.44
N ASP A 168 -2.50 -2.29 5.71
CA ASP A 168 -3.13 -1.08 6.24
C ASP A 168 -2.69 0.19 5.49
N ILE A 169 -1.44 0.18 4.97
CA ILE A 169 -0.82 1.28 4.23
C ILE A 169 -0.27 0.71 2.90
N CYS A 170 -0.76 1.21 1.78
CA CYS A 170 -0.30 0.85 0.43
C CYS A 170 -0.01 2.10 -0.39
N VAL A 171 1.20 2.23 -0.92
CA VAL A 171 1.55 3.27 -1.91
C VAL A 171 1.11 2.77 -3.29
N ILE A 172 -0.17 2.94 -3.58
CA ILE A 172 -0.77 2.61 -4.89
C ILE A 172 -0.24 3.59 -5.94
N THR A 173 0.17 3.07 -7.09
CA THR A 173 0.71 3.83 -8.24
C THR A 173 -0.10 3.61 -9.52
N GLU A 174 -0.59 2.39 -9.75
CA GLU A 174 -1.44 2.03 -10.90
C GLU A 174 -2.76 1.46 -10.40
N ILE A 175 -3.88 1.83 -11.04
CA ILE A 175 -5.16 1.13 -10.91
C ILE A 175 -5.68 0.90 -12.34
N ASN A 176 -5.80 -0.37 -12.73
CA ASN A 176 -6.28 -0.78 -14.04
C ASN A 176 -7.67 -1.40 -13.89
N ILE A 177 -8.62 -0.97 -14.71
CA ILE A 177 -9.99 -1.51 -14.75
C ILE A 177 -10.27 -1.92 -16.20
N GLN A 178 -10.73 -3.16 -16.37
CA GLN A 178 -11.15 -3.69 -17.66
C GLN A 178 -12.67 -3.84 -17.70
N PRO A 179 -13.41 -3.00 -18.46
CA PRO A 179 -14.81 -3.23 -18.76
C PRO A 179 -15.00 -4.59 -19.46
N PHE A 180 -16.09 -5.28 -19.16
CA PHE A 180 -16.39 -6.56 -19.80
C PHE A 180 -17.03 -6.37 -21.18
N GLN A 181 -16.59 -7.19 -22.14
CA GLN A 181 -17.17 -7.29 -23.47
C GLN A 181 -18.02 -8.56 -23.57
N ALA A 182 -19.33 -8.40 -23.78
CA ALA A 182 -20.28 -9.51 -23.87
C ALA A 182 -20.19 -10.24 -25.22
N TYR A 183 -19.09 -10.94 -25.45
CA TYR A 183 -18.78 -11.67 -26.70
C TYR A 183 -19.77 -12.80 -27.04
N PHE A 184 -20.72 -13.11 -26.15
CA PHE A 184 -21.82 -14.05 -26.35
C PHE A 184 -23.11 -13.36 -26.85
N GLN A 185 -23.17 -12.03 -26.85
CA GLN A 185 -24.26 -11.23 -27.41
C GLN A 185 -23.94 -10.79 -28.85
N ARG A 186 -24.98 -10.44 -29.63
CA ARG A 186 -24.81 -9.85 -30.97
C ARG A 186 -23.97 -8.57 -30.85
N ASP A 187 -23.10 -8.35 -31.83
CA ASP A 187 -22.19 -7.19 -31.95
C ASP A 187 -21.18 -7.03 -30.79
N SER A 188 -21.16 -7.95 -29.82
CA SER A 188 -20.20 -8.02 -28.70
C SER A 188 -20.02 -6.68 -27.96
N PRO A 189 -21.10 -6.11 -27.37
CA PRO A 189 -21.07 -4.81 -26.72
C PRO A 189 -20.20 -4.79 -25.46
N ILE A 190 -19.72 -3.59 -25.11
CA ILE A 190 -18.89 -3.35 -23.92
C ILE A 190 -19.73 -2.62 -22.88
N TYR A 191 -19.91 -3.23 -21.71
CA TYR A 191 -20.75 -2.71 -20.63
C TYR A 191 -19.93 -1.79 -19.70
N SER A 192 -19.43 -0.67 -20.21
CA SER A 192 -18.61 0.26 -19.43
C SER A 192 -19.42 1.31 -18.65
N ALA A 193 -18.78 1.88 -17.63
CA ALA A 193 -19.12 3.20 -17.11
C ALA A 193 -18.66 4.32 -18.08
N ILE A 194 -19.08 5.56 -17.84
CA ILE A 194 -18.60 6.78 -18.52
C ILE A 194 -17.34 7.32 -17.86
N SER A 195 -17.30 7.38 -16.52
CA SER A 195 -16.11 7.71 -15.74
C SER A 195 -16.05 6.90 -14.44
N VAL A 196 -14.94 6.99 -13.72
CA VAL A 196 -14.72 6.26 -12.46
C VAL A 196 -14.05 7.16 -11.41
N ARG A 197 -14.37 6.96 -10.13
CA ARG A 197 -13.81 7.68 -8.98
C ARG A 197 -13.31 6.69 -7.95
N PHE A 198 -12.15 6.95 -7.33
CA PHE A 198 -11.61 6.08 -6.29
C PHE A 198 -11.71 6.74 -4.91
N CYS A 199 -12.44 6.09 -4.02
CA CYS A 199 -12.53 6.41 -2.60
C CYS A 199 -11.69 5.38 -1.84
N MET A 200 -10.92 5.79 -0.82
CA MET A 200 -10.16 4.82 -0.03
C MET A 200 -10.09 5.24 1.45
N GLY A 201 -10.13 4.24 2.33
CA GLY A 201 -10.52 4.44 3.72
C GLY A 201 -10.21 3.24 4.61
N HIS A 202 -10.91 3.15 5.72
CA HIS A 202 -10.78 2.06 6.68
C HIS A 202 -12.16 1.75 7.29
N PRO A 203 -12.38 0.57 7.88
CA PRO A 203 -13.66 0.27 8.52
C PRO A 203 -13.86 1.10 9.80
N LYS A 204 -15.13 1.31 10.17
CA LYS A 204 -15.52 2.01 11.41
C LYS A 204 -15.17 1.18 12.67
N CYS A 205 -15.15 -0.14 12.54
CA CYS A 205 -14.76 -1.12 13.57
C CYS A 205 -13.74 -2.12 12.99
N PRO A 206 -12.94 -2.84 13.80
CA PRO A 206 -12.19 -3.99 13.33
C PRO A 206 -13.14 -5.02 12.71
N MET A 207 -12.92 -5.39 11.44
CA MET A 207 -13.70 -6.45 10.79
C MET A 207 -13.38 -7.81 11.43
N GLY A 208 -14.41 -8.63 11.63
CA GLY A 208 -14.24 -10.03 12.01
C GLY A 208 -13.57 -10.86 10.92
N ASP A 209 -13.33 -12.13 11.25
CA ASP A 209 -12.65 -13.10 10.36
C ASP A 209 -13.41 -13.24 9.01
N PRO A 210 -12.74 -13.29 7.84
CA PRO A 210 -13.39 -13.15 6.52
C PRO A 210 -14.31 -14.31 6.05
N LEU A 211 -14.77 -15.17 6.96
CA LEU A 211 -15.63 -16.33 6.67
C LEU A 211 -17.11 -15.96 6.39
N GLY A 212 -17.42 -14.68 6.18
CA GLY A 212 -18.75 -14.21 5.77
C GLY A 212 -18.89 -14.12 4.24
N GLU A 213 -20.10 -14.33 3.74
CA GLU A 213 -20.42 -14.03 2.34
C GLU A 213 -20.44 -12.51 2.09
N PRO A 214 -20.10 -12.04 0.86
CA PRO A 214 -20.18 -10.63 0.51
C PRO A 214 -21.61 -10.14 0.60
N LEU A 215 -21.84 -9.10 1.41
CA LEU A 215 -23.18 -8.58 1.71
C LEU A 215 -23.64 -7.60 0.62
N ASP A 216 -24.79 -7.89 -0.01
CA ASP A 216 -25.53 -7.05 -0.98
C ASP A 216 -26.24 -5.87 -0.27
N ASP A 217 -25.51 -5.19 0.62
CA ASP A 217 -26.03 -4.27 1.63
C ASP A 217 -25.06 -3.07 1.81
N THR A 218 -25.53 -1.88 1.42
CA THR A 218 -24.71 -0.69 1.11
C THR A 218 -23.61 -0.42 2.14
N ALA A 219 -22.37 -0.74 1.77
CA ALA A 219 -21.27 -0.80 2.71
C ALA A 219 -20.64 0.57 3.05
N ASP A 220 -21.09 1.66 2.42
CA ASP A 220 -20.68 3.03 2.71
C ASP A 220 -20.78 3.36 4.21
N ASP A 221 -21.87 2.90 4.84
CA ASP A 221 -22.10 3.12 6.27
C ASP A 221 -21.22 2.25 7.21
N LYS A 222 -20.37 1.39 6.65
CA LYS A 222 -19.43 0.51 7.40
C LYS A 222 -17.99 1.05 7.35
N PHE A 223 -17.69 2.01 6.48
CA PHE A 223 -16.35 2.56 6.25
C PHE A 223 -16.23 4.05 6.60
N ILE A 224 -14.99 4.54 6.71
CA ILE A 224 -14.65 5.96 6.77
C ILE A 224 -13.74 6.25 5.58
N TRP A 225 -14.26 6.96 4.58
CA TRP A 225 -13.47 7.41 3.44
C TRP A 225 -12.55 8.54 3.85
N THR A 226 -11.25 8.36 3.61
CA THR A 226 -10.20 9.25 4.13
C THR A 226 -9.58 10.17 3.07
N TYR A 227 -9.99 9.97 1.82
CA TYR A 227 -9.83 10.81 0.64
C TYR A 227 -10.81 10.28 -0.42
N SER A 228 -11.23 11.14 -1.34
CA SER A 228 -11.93 10.77 -2.57
C SER A 228 -11.20 11.45 -3.72
N SER A 229 -10.95 10.73 -4.80
CA SER A 229 -10.15 11.26 -5.91
C SER A 229 -10.94 12.30 -6.74
N PRO A 230 -10.23 13.23 -7.40
CA PRO A 230 -10.66 13.73 -8.71
C PRO A 230 -10.72 12.57 -9.72
N GLU A 231 -10.85 12.87 -11.01
CA GLU A 231 -10.52 11.90 -12.07
C GLU A 231 -8.97 11.81 -12.24
N PHE A 232 -8.33 11.37 -11.13
CA PHE A 232 -6.94 10.94 -10.84
C PHE A 232 -5.77 11.93 -10.92
N PRO A 233 -4.68 11.75 -10.12
CA PRO A 233 -4.41 10.75 -9.05
C PRO A 233 -4.22 11.47 -7.65
N MET A 234 -3.71 10.94 -6.51
CA MET A 234 -3.16 9.65 -6.04
C MET A 234 -3.15 9.56 -4.47
N ALA A 235 -2.68 8.44 -3.91
CA ALA A 235 -2.13 8.20 -2.55
C ALA A 235 -3.07 8.08 -1.31
N GLN A 236 -3.06 6.91 -0.64
CA GLN A 236 -4.06 6.54 0.39
C GLN A 236 -3.72 5.31 1.29
N VAL A 237 -4.73 4.79 2.02
CA VAL A 237 -4.64 3.72 3.05
C VAL A 237 -5.85 2.75 3.03
N GLY A 238 -5.66 1.53 3.55
CA GLY A 238 -6.68 0.62 4.10
C GLY A 238 -7.56 -0.21 3.15
N ILE A 239 -8.52 0.42 2.48
CA ILE A 239 -9.61 -0.21 1.69
C ILE A 239 -9.87 0.65 0.46
N LEU A 240 -10.00 0.05 -0.73
CA LEU A 240 -10.36 0.74 -1.96
C LEU A 240 -11.85 0.53 -2.30
N GLN A 241 -12.56 1.61 -2.59
CA GLN A 241 -13.82 1.60 -3.31
C GLN A 241 -13.64 2.26 -4.68
N ILE A 242 -14.07 1.56 -5.72
CA ILE A 242 -14.20 2.08 -7.09
C ILE A 242 -15.67 2.41 -7.31
N GLU A 243 -15.97 3.68 -7.55
CA GLU A 243 -17.30 4.18 -7.90
C GLU A 243 -17.37 4.36 -9.42
N LEU A 244 -18.33 3.68 -10.05
CA LEU A 244 -18.54 3.58 -11.49
C LEU A 244 -19.69 4.52 -11.89
N LEU A 245 -19.38 5.54 -12.69
CA LEU A 245 -20.26 6.68 -12.95
C LEU A 245 -20.77 6.70 -14.38
N GLY A 246 -22.10 6.80 -14.55
CA GLY A 246 -22.75 6.91 -15.86
C GLY A 246 -22.78 5.58 -16.61
N ARG A 247 -23.98 5.05 -16.91
CA ARG A 247 -24.14 3.79 -17.66
C ARG A 247 -24.18 4.05 -19.16
N VAL A 248 -23.45 3.25 -19.95
CA VAL A 248 -23.40 3.39 -21.41
C VAL A 248 -24.30 2.38 -22.12
N GLN A 249 -24.13 1.09 -21.82
CA GLN A 249 -24.74 0.01 -22.59
C GLN A 249 -26.12 -0.38 -22.04
N ARG A 250 -27.08 -0.56 -22.96
CA ARG A 250 -28.42 -1.09 -22.67
C ARG A 250 -28.53 -2.53 -23.14
N GLN A 251 -29.14 -3.39 -22.34
CA GLN A 251 -29.36 -4.80 -22.64
C GLN A 251 -30.62 -4.98 -23.51
N GLU A 252 -30.59 -5.93 -24.48
CA GLU A 252 -31.72 -6.15 -25.41
C GLU A 252 -32.91 -6.90 -24.76
N ALA A 253 -32.67 -7.68 -23.70
CA ALA A 253 -33.66 -8.59 -23.13
C ALA A 253 -34.77 -7.88 -22.31
N ASP A 254 -34.44 -6.76 -21.69
CA ASP A 254 -35.27 -6.02 -20.73
C ASP A 254 -35.32 -4.51 -21.00
N GLY A 255 -34.32 -3.97 -21.73
CA GLY A 255 -34.18 -2.54 -21.99
C GLY A 255 -33.53 -1.76 -20.85
N LEU A 256 -32.86 -2.40 -19.88
CA LEU A 256 -32.17 -1.74 -18.79
C LEU A 256 -30.69 -1.44 -19.11
N PHE A 257 -30.11 -0.50 -18.38
CA PHE A 257 -28.70 -0.14 -18.48
C PHE A 257 -27.85 -0.85 -17.43
N TYR A 258 -26.73 -1.39 -17.87
CA TYR A 258 -25.84 -2.25 -17.10
C TYR A 258 -24.39 -1.76 -17.16
N ILE A 259 -23.62 -2.05 -16.11
CA ILE A 259 -22.15 -1.95 -16.08
C ILE A 259 -21.61 -3.32 -15.72
N CYS A 260 -20.61 -3.81 -16.47
CA CYS A 260 -19.92 -5.06 -16.18
C CYS A 260 -18.40 -4.86 -16.22
N VAL A 261 -17.69 -5.44 -15.25
CA VAL A 261 -16.23 -5.33 -15.11
C VAL A 261 -15.62 -6.71 -15.17
N ALA A 262 -14.69 -6.94 -16.10
CA ALA A 262 -13.99 -8.21 -16.23
C ALA A 262 -12.93 -8.38 -15.13
N HIS A 263 -12.08 -7.36 -14.94
CA HIS A 263 -10.90 -7.43 -14.08
C HIS A 263 -10.56 -6.05 -13.48
N VAL A 264 -10.10 -6.04 -12.23
CA VAL A 264 -9.59 -4.87 -11.50
C VAL A 264 -8.22 -5.21 -10.91
N GLN A 265 -7.24 -4.35 -11.13
CA GLN A 265 -5.86 -4.52 -10.68
C GLN A 265 -5.36 -3.25 -9.98
N VAL A 266 -4.66 -3.37 -8.87
CA VAL A 266 -4.17 -2.24 -8.07
C VAL A 266 -2.70 -2.46 -7.77
N LYS A 267 -1.79 -1.91 -8.57
CA LYS A 267 -0.35 -2.08 -8.31
C LYS A 267 0.21 -0.95 -7.49
N GLY A 268 1.08 -1.33 -6.56
CA GLY A 268 1.70 -0.42 -5.62
C GLY A 268 2.73 -1.11 -4.76
N ARG A 269 3.08 -0.43 -3.68
CA ARG A 269 4.01 -0.92 -2.66
C ARG A 269 3.22 -1.06 -1.34
N PRO A 270 2.76 -2.25 -0.96
CA PRO A 270 2.17 -2.46 0.36
C PRO A 270 3.26 -2.38 1.43
N MET A 271 2.99 -1.71 2.55
CA MET A 271 3.99 -1.51 3.62
C MET A 271 4.09 -2.70 4.60
N SER A 272 3.24 -3.71 4.46
CA SER A 272 3.30 -4.97 5.22
C SER A 272 4.43 -5.88 4.72
N PRO A 273 5.16 -6.61 5.59
CA PRO A 273 4.98 -6.71 7.04
C PRO A 273 5.73 -5.64 7.86
N ALA A 274 6.43 -4.70 7.23
CA ALA A 274 7.27 -3.73 7.94
C ALA A 274 6.47 -2.73 8.81
N PHE A 275 5.31 -2.28 8.32
CA PHE A 275 4.43 -1.33 9.00
C PHE A 275 2.96 -1.77 9.00
N GLY A 276 2.26 -1.36 10.06
CA GLY A 276 0.80 -1.36 10.16
C GLY A 276 0.27 -0.04 10.73
N ALA A 277 -1.05 0.11 10.83
CA ALA A 277 -1.71 1.32 11.32
C ALA A 277 -2.80 1.01 12.36
N GLU A 278 -3.12 1.98 13.21
CA GLU A 278 -4.28 1.92 14.12
C GLU A 278 -4.96 3.29 14.20
N MET A 279 -6.24 3.34 13.83
CA MET A 279 -6.98 4.60 13.67
C MET A 279 -7.43 5.18 15.02
N LEU A 280 -7.13 6.46 15.25
CA LEU A 280 -7.50 7.20 16.46
C LEU A 280 -8.84 7.93 16.27
N GLY A 281 -9.89 7.12 16.20
CA GLY A 281 -11.28 7.57 16.06
C GLY A 281 -11.58 8.33 14.75
N PRO A 282 -12.67 9.12 14.70
CA PRO A 282 -13.11 9.81 13.47
C PRO A 282 -12.20 10.98 13.07
N SER A 283 -11.12 11.27 13.82
CA SER A 283 -10.19 12.35 13.53
C SER A 283 -9.34 12.13 12.26
N GLY A 284 -9.37 10.93 11.71
CA GLY A 284 -8.51 10.50 10.60
C GLY A 284 -7.02 10.38 10.96
N LYS A 285 -6.62 10.67 12.21
CA LYS A 285 -5.27 10.42 12.70
C LYS A 285 -5.06 8.94 13.04
N PHE A 286 -3.82 8.47 13.00
CA PHE A 286 -3.49 7.08 13.30
C PHE A 286 -2.14 6.92 14.00
N VAL A 287 -1.96 5.81 14.71
CA VAL A 287 -0.67 5.35 15.21
C VAL A 287 0.02 4.58 14.09
N LEU A 288 1.27 4.94 13.78
CA LEU A 288 2.12 4.14 12.89
C LEU A 288 2.82 3.06 13.70
N LYS A 289 2.58 1.79 13.36
CA LYS A 289 3.22 0.63 13.99
C LYS A 289 4.40 0.20 13.13
N GLY A 290 5.62 0.33 13.65
CA GLY A 290 6.74 -0.48 13.15
C GLY A 290 6.56 -1.91 13.64
N LEU A 291 6.64 -2.89 12.74
CA LEU A 291 6.38 -4.30 13.03
C LEU A 291 7.64 -5.15 12.81
N SER A 292 8.31 -5.00 11.67
CA SER A 292 9.66 -5.53 11.41
C SER A 292 10.52 -4.48 10.70
N TRP A 293 11.76 -4.29 11.16
CA TRP A 293 12.71 -3.29 10.64
C TRP A 293 13.98 -3.95 10.05
N ASP A 294 13.82 -5.17 9.52
CA ASP A 294 14.90 -5.89 8.84
C ASP A 294 14.91 -5.51 7.34
N PRO A 295 16.00 -4.97 6.79
CA PRO A 295 16.10 -4.71 5.35
C PRO A 295 16.29 -5.99 4.51
N THR A 296 16.70 -7.11 5.13
CA THR A 296 17.08 -8.33 4.39
C THR A 296 15.89 -9.23 4.05
N SER A 297 14.76 -9.13 4.76
CA SER A 297 13.52 -9.86 4.47
C SER A 297 12.72 -9.32 3.28
N PHE A 298 13.39 -8.66 2.33
CA PHE A 298 12.79 -7.94 1.19
C PHE A 298 13.60 -8.02 -0.12
N LEU A 299 14.67 -8.83 -0.15
CA LEU A 299 15.13 -9.38 -1.42
C LEU A 299 14.03 -10.30 -1.97
N PRO A 300 13.85 -10.43 -3.29
CA PRO A 300 13.07 -11.52 -3.82
C PRO A 300 13.73 -12.84 -3.42
N ASP A 301 12.93 -13.84 -3.06
CA ASP A 301 13.41 -15.22 -3.09
C ASP A 301 13.73 -15.57 -4.55
N ASP A 302 14.97 -15.95 -4.84
CA ASP A 302 15.38 -16.46 -6.15
C ASP A 302 14.80 -17.87 -6.36
N ASP A 303 13.50 -17.91 -6.66
CA ASP A 303 12.70 -19.13 -6.80
C ASP A 303 12.93 -19.82 -8.17
N ASP A 304 14.19 -20.15 -8.45
CA ASP A 304 14.58 -21.10 -9.50
C ASP A 304 15.45 -22.22 -8.92
N ASN A 305 14.77 -23.17 -8.26
CA ASN A 305 15.32 -24.48 -7.90
C ASN A 305 14.61 -25.61 -8.67
N THR A 306 14.38 -25.44 -9.98
CA THR A 306 13.71 -26.45 -10.82
C THR A 306 14.58 -26.95 -11.98
N TYR A 307 15.78 -27.46 -11.67
CA TYR A 307 16.52 -28.36 -12.55
C TYR A 307 16.79 -29.71 -11.89
N HIS A 308 15.90 -30.68 -12.15
CA HIS A 308 16.08 -32.06 -11.73
C HIS A 308 17.19 -32.74 -12.52
N GLY A 309 18.38 -32.80 -11.91
CA GLY A 309 19.28 -33.95 -11.81
C GLY A 309 19.66 -34.77 -13.05
N GLU A 310 20.97 -34.96 -13.22
CA GLU A 310 21.51 -36.22 -13.75
C GLU A 310 22.60 -36.75 -12.80
N HIS A 311 22.47 -38.02 -12.38
CA HIS A 311 23.47 -38.69 -11.54
C HIS A 311 24.53 -39.36 -12.42
N VAL A 312 25.80 -39.03 -12.23
CA VAL A 312 26.93 -39.86 -12.70
C VAL A 312 27.89 -40.09 -11.53
N HIS A 313 28.21 -41.36 -11.25
CA HIS A 313 29.22 -41.74 -10.27
C HIS A 313 30.63 -41.46 -10.79
N GLY A 314 31.50 -40.92 -9.93
CA GLY A 314 32.93 -40.81 -10.20
C GLY A 314 33.68 -40.20 -9.01
N GLY A 315 34.19 -41.04 -8.10
CA GLY A 315 35.05 -40.59 -7.01
C GLY A 315 36.45 -41.17 -7.14
N VAL A 316 37.49 -40.32 -7.01
CA VAL A 316 38.89 -40.68 -6.78
C VAL A 316 39.55 -39.58 -5.92
N ASP A 317 39.99 -40.00 -4.73
CA ASP A 317 41.14 -39.55 -3.91
C ASP A 317 41.46 -38.07 -3.57
N LEU A 318 42.26 -37.98 -2.50
CA LEU A 318 42.84 -36.79 -1.87
C LEU A 318 44.20 -36.40 -2.51
N GLU A 319 44.69 -35.21 -2.13
CA GLU A 319 46.12 -34.82 -2.15
C GLU A 319 46.88 -34.87 -3.49
N GLN A 320 46.66 -33.85 -4.34
CA GLN A 320 47.67 -33.12 -5.14
C GLN A 320 46.99 -31.97 -5.93
N MET A 321 47.60 -30.81 -6.19
CA MET A 321 48.95 -30.31 -5.90
C MET A 321 48.91 -28.91 -5.27
N ALA A 322 49.91 -28.59 -4.44
CA ALA A 322 50.39 -27.22 -4.32
C ALA A 322 51.58 -27.03 -5.28
N ASN A 323 51.58 -25.96 -6.09
CA ASN A 323 52.74 -25.24 -6.66
C ASN A 323 52.39 -24.48 -7.96
N MET A 324 51.85 -23.26 -7.81
CA MET A 324 52.41 -22.04 -8.43
C MET A 324 51.87 -20.78 -7.76
#